data_AF-A0A3N0AYI9-F1
#
_entry.id   AF-A0A3N0AYI9-F1
#
_cell.length_a   1.000
_cell.length_b   1.000
_cell.length_c   1.000
_cell.angle_alpha   90.00
_cell.angle_beta   90.00
_cell.angle_gamma   90.00
#
_symmetry.space_group_name_H-M   'P 1'
#
loop_
_entity.id
_entity.type
_entity.pdbx_description
1 polymer ?
#
loop_
_entity_poly.entity_id
_entity_poly.type
_entity_poly.pdbx_seq_one_letter_code
_entity_poly.pdbx_strand_id
1 'polypeptide(L)'
;MKEDVNLLWFLGKLHEVFSYGFIAAIACLAIGITNTESLLSSAFQPTGIPGFFLFYLFWTLVGFIPISIICAFATKYADGGQGLLFQSDSIVIIMFGHFFEDICGIIATPFWFLKDLFTHELGGWKTVDYIIYLLIVVFVAIGIISLVLT
;
A
#
# COMPACT_ATOMS: atom_id res chain seq x y z
N MET A 1 3.90 25.43 -1.18
CA MET A 1 2.97 25.03 -2.26
C MET A 1 3.48 23.85 -3.10
N LYS A 2 4.66 23.89 -3.75
CA LYS A 2 5.21 22.69 -4.44
C LYS A 2 5.72 21.60 -3.49
N GLU A 3 6.29 21.99 -2.35
CA GLU A 3 6.82 21.05 -1.35
C GLU A 3 5.70 20.26 -0.64
N ASP A 4 4.57 20.93 -0.35
CA ASP A 4 3.40 20.30 0.28
C ASP A 4 2.78 19.22 -0.63
N VAL A 5 2.72 19.47 -1.94
CA VAL A 5 2.20 18.49 -2.92
C VAL A 5 3.08 17.25 -3.00
N ASN A 6 4.41 17.40 -2.99
CA ASN A 6 5.32 16.26 -3.03
C ASN A 6 5.25 15.43 -1.73
N LEU A 7 5.09 16.09 -0.58
CA LEU A 7 4.93 15.41 0.70
C LEU A 7 3.64 14.62 0.78
N LEU A 8 2.51 15.21 0.34
CA LEU A 8 1.22 14.54 0.32
C LEU A 8 1.21 13.34 -0.63
N TRP A 9 1.77 13.50 -1.83
CA TRP A 9 1.95 12.39 -2.76
C TRP A 9 2.79 11.26 -2.15
N PHE A 10 3.92 11.60 -1.51
CA PHE A 10 4.78 10.61 -0.85
C PHE A 10 4.07 9.88 0.30
N LEU A 11 3.29 10.60 1.12
CA LEU A 11 2.48 9.99 2.19
C LEU A 11 1.43 9.03 1.61
N GLY A 12 0.77 9.39 0.51
CA GLY A 12 -0.13 8.49 -0.21
C GLY A 12 0.58 7.23 -0.67
N LYS A 13 1.78 7.33 -1.24
CA LYS A 13 2.57 6.16 -1.64
C LYS A 13 3.04 5.30 -0.49
N LEU A 14 3.38 5.92 0.64
CA LEU A 14 3.69 5.18 1.86
C LEU A 14 2.46 4.41 2.35
N HIS A 15 1.28 5.04 2.32
CA HIS A 15 0.01 4.39 2.65
C HIS A 15 -0.26 3.19 1.76
N GLU A 16 -0.13 3.33 0.43
CA GLU A 16 -0.30 2.24 -0.54
C GLU A 16 0.62 1.03 -0.21
N VAL A 17 1.91 1.29 0.05
CA VAL A 17 2.88 0.23 0.40
C VAL A 17 2.44 -0.54 1.66
N PHE A 18 1.95 0.18 2.67
CA PHE A 18 1.49 -0.42 3.91
C PHE A 18 0.15 -1.13 3.77
N SER A 19 -0.80 -0.56 3.02
CA SER A 19 -2.09 -1.18 2.71
C SER A 19 -1.91 -2.48 1.96
N TYR A 20 -1.06 -2.51 0.93
CA TYR A 20 -0.86 -3.71 0.10
C TYR A 20 -0.20 -4.82 0.92
N GLY A 21 0.77 -4.46 1.76
CA GLY A 21 1.42 -5.41 2.67
C GLY A 21 0.47 -5.89 3.76
N PHE A 22 -0.37 -5.02 4.31
CA PHE A 22 -1.38 -5.37 5.30
C PHE A 22 -2.39 -6.38 4.72
N ILE A 23 -2.89 -6.12 3.52
CA ILE A 23 -3.79 -7.04 2.79
C ILE A 23 -3.09 -8.37 2.52
N ALA A 24 -1.85 -8.33 2.02
CA ALA A 24 -1.06 -9.53 1.76
C ALA A 24 -0.80 -10.34 3.04
N ALA A 25 -0.51 -9.68 4.16
CA ALA A 25 -0.27 -10.33 5.44
C ALA A 25 -1.53 -11.04 5.96
N ILE A 26 -2.69 -10.38 5.90
CA ILE A 26 -3.98 -10.98 6.25
C ILE A 26 -4.28 -12.18 5.34
N ALA A 27 -4.10 -12.02 4.03
CA ALA A 27 -4.36 -13.10 3.08
C ALA A 27 -3.45 -14.31 3.30
N CYS A 28 -2.14 -14.08 3.51
CA CYS A 28 -1.18 -15.15 3.77
C CYS A 28 -1.49 -15.90 5.08
N LEU A 29 -1.89 -15.18 6.14
CA LEU A 29 -2.32 -15.79 7.40
C LEU A 29 -3.63 -16.57 7.24
N ALA A 30 -4.61 -16.00 6.53
CA ALA A 30 -5.93 -16.62 6.35
C ALA A 30 -5.87 -17.91 5.50
N ILE A 31 -4.99 -17.94 4.49
CA ILE A 31 -4.80 -19.10 3.61
C ILE A 31 -3.81 -20.12 4.22
N GLY A 32 -3.06 -19.74 5.26
CA GLY A 32 -2.08 -20.60 5.92
C GLY A 32 -0.74 -20.69 5.19
N ILE A 33 -0.42 -19.73 4.32
CA ILE A 33 0.91 -19.59 3.68
C ILE A 33 1.97 -19.20 4.71
N THR A 34 1.57 -18.48 5.76
CA THR A 34 2.42 -18.16 6.91
C THR A 34 1.63 -18.23 8.21
N ASN A 35 2.31 -18.09 9.35
CA ASN A 35 1.72 -18.04 10.67
C ASN A 35 2.36 -16.93 11.51
N THR A 36 1.78 -16.65 12.69
CA THR A 36 2.21 -15.58 13.57
C THR A 36 3.63 -15.77 14.12
N GLU A 37 4.07 -17.02 14.33
CA GLU A 37 5.41 -17.35 14.82
C GLU A 37 6.48 -17.05 13.76
N SER A 38 6.23 -17.43 12.50
CA SER A 38 7.11 -17.13 11.36
C SER A 38 7.23 -15.63 11.10
N LEU A 39 6.13 -14.88 11.22
CA LEU A 39 6.16 -13.41 11.12
C LEU A 39 6.99 -12.78 12.24
N LEU A 40 6.76 -13.21 13.49
CA LEU A 40 7.44 -12.64 14.66
C LEU A 40 8.94 -12.94 14.67
N SER A 41 9.33 -14.17 14.33
CA SER A 41 10.74 -14.56 14.21
C SER A 41 11.48 -13.76 13.14
N SER A 42 10.81 -13.46 12.03
CA SER A 42 11.38 -12.67 10.94
C SER A 42 11.37 -11.16 11.19
N ALA A 43 10.64 -10.68 12.20
CA ALA A 43 10.46 -9.25 12.48
C ALA A 43 11.77 -8.49 12.79
N PHE A 44 12.76 -9.18 13.37
CA PHE A 44 14.02 -8.57 13.81
C PHE A 44 15.26 -9.10 13.10
N GLN A 45 15.23 -10.35 12.62
CA GLN A 45 16.37 -11.00 11.98
C GLN A 45 15.92 -11.77 10.72
N PRO A 46 15.45 -11.07 9.67
CA PRO A 46 15.07 -11.73 8.43
C PRO A 46 16.29 -12.36 7.77
N THR A 47 16.14 -13.60 7.28
CA THR A 47 17.18 -14.30 6.52
C THR A 47 16.63 -14.76 5.18
N GLY A 48 17.39 -14.51 4.11
CA GLY A 48 16.99 -14.82 2.74
C GLY A 48 15.77 -14.02 2.24
N ILE A 49 15.33 -14.34 1.03
CA ILE A 49 14.17 -13.69 0.39
C ILE A 49 12.87 -13.97 1.17
N PRO A 50 12.55 -15.23 1.58
CA PRO A 50 11.31 -15.51 2.31
C PRO A 50 11.26 -14.79 3.67
N GLY A 51 12.37 -14.76 4.41
CA GLY A 51 12.45 -14.06 5.69
C GLY A 51 12.30 -12.55 5.53
N PHE A 52 12.89 -11.94 4.49
CA PHE A 52 12.68 -10.52 4.20
C PHE A 52 11.22 -10.19 3.85
N PHE A 53 10.54 -11.08 3.12
CA PHE A 53 9.12 -10.91 2.84
C PHE A 53 8.27 -11.01 4.12
N LEU A 54 8.56 -11.97 5.01
CA LEU A 54 7.88 -12.07 6.32
C LEU A 54 8.12 -10.84 7.20
N PHE A 55 9.33 -10.28 7.18
CA PHE A 55 9.64 -9.00 7.83
C PHE A 55 8.75 -7.87 7.31
N TYR A 56 8.60 -7.76 5.99
CA TYR A 56 7.71 -6.77 5.38
C TYR A 56 6.24 -6.98 5.79
N LEU A 57 5.74 -8.22 5.76
CA LEU A 57 4.37 -8.53 6.20
C LEU A 57 4.15 -8.17 7.67
N PHE A 58 5.12 -8.47 8.54
CA PHE A 58 5.03 -8.13 9.97
C PHE A 58 4.97 -6.61 10.19
N TRP A 59 5.89 -5.86 9.59
CA TRP A 59 5.95 -4.41 9.82
C TRP A 59 4.80 -3.65 9.17
N THR A 60 4.21 -4.18 8.10
CA THR A 60 2.98 -3.61 7.53
C THR A 60 1.76 -3.85 8.41
N LEU A 61 1.66 -4.99 9.12
CA LEU A 61 0.64 -5.19 10.17
C LEU A 61 0.76 -4.17 11.31
N VAL A 62 1.98 -3.87 11.75
CA VAL A 62 2.24 -2.95 12.87
C VAL A 62 2.07 -1.48 12.44
N GLY A 63 2.64 -1.11 11.30
CA GLY A 63 2.72 0.29 10.86
C GLY A 63 1.52 0.78 10.06
N PHE A 64 0.61 -0.09 9.62
CA PHE A 64 -0.57 0.33 8.86
C PHE A 64 -1.41 1.37 9.61
N ILE A 65 -1.82 1.06 10.85
CA ILE A 65 -2.66 1.96 11.66
C ILE A 65 -2.05 3.37 11.81
N PRO A 66 -0.81 3.54 12.30
CA PRO A 66 -0.26 4.89 12.45
C PRO A 66 -0.11 5.63 11.13
N ILE A 67 0.24 4.93 10.03
CA ILE A 67 0.37 5.56 8.71
C ILE A 67 -0.99 5.98 8.16
N SER A 68 -2.02 5.15 8.31
CA SER A 68 -3.40 5.50 7.94
C SER A 68 -3.92 6.70 8.73
N ILE A 69 -3.60 6.80 10.02
CA ILE A 69 -3.94 7.99 10.82
C ILE A 69 -3.27 9.22 10.21
N ILE A 70 -1.95 9.19 9.99
CA ILE A 70 -1.21 10.33 9.44
C ILE A 70 -1.79 10.77 8.09
N CYS A 71 -2.08 9.81 7.20
CA CYS A 71 -2.63 10.10 5.88
C CYS A 71 -4.05 10.68 5.98
N ALA A 72 -4.89 10.18 6.89
CA ALA A 72 -6.21 10.73 7.12
C ALA A 72 -6.18 12.18 7.66
N PHE A 73 -5.24 12.49 8.55
CA PHE A 73 -4.99 13.86 8.99
C PHE A 73 -4.51 14.74 7.83
N ALA A 74 -3.57 14.25 7.02
CA ALA A 74 -3.08 14.96 5.85
C ALA A 74 -4.20 15.29 4.86
N THR A 75 -5.08 14.34 4.55
CA THR A 75 -6.25 14.57 3.71
C THR A 75 -7.20 15.60 4.30
N LYS A 76 -7.53 15.49 5.59
CA LYS A 76 -8.48 16.41 6.23
C LYS A 76 -7.97 17.86 6.31
N TYR A 77 -6.68 18.04 6.62
CA TYR A 77 -6.15 19.35 7.01
C TYR A 77 -5.24 20.00 5.97
N ALA A 78 -4.65 19.24 5.04
CA ALA A 78 -3.70 19.77 4.06
C ALA A 78 -4.19 19.72 2.61
N ASP A 79 -5.00 18.72 2.25
CA ASP A 79 -5.50 18.53 0.88
C ASP A 79 -6.93 19.09 0.67
N GLY A 80 -7.71 19.26 1.74
CA GLY A 80 -9.06 19.78 1.68
C GLY A 80 -10.15 18.74 1.36
N GLY A 81 -9.80 17.44 1.37
CA GLY A 81 -10.73 16.34 1.23
C GLY A 81 -11.02 15.92 -0.21
N GLN A 82 -10.02 15.97 -1.10
CA GLN A 82 -10.12 15.51 -2.48
C GLN A 82 -10.08 13.97 -2.55
N GLY A 83 -11.21 13.35 -2.96
CA GLY A 83 -11.35 11.91 -3.25
C GLY A 83 -12.68 11.32 -2.73
N LEU A 84 -12.82 9.98 -2.72
CA LEU A 84 -14.12 9.28 -2.71
C LEU A 84 -15.01 9.51 -1.47
N LEU A 85 -14.43 9.71 -0.27
CA LEU A 85 -15.17 9.86 0.99
C LEU A 85 -14.58 10.92 1.94
N PHE A 86 -13.76 11.83 1.41
CA PHE A 86 -12.82 12.61 2.24
C PHE A 86 -13.34 13.95 2.76
N GLN A 87 -14.63 14.23 2.61
CA GLN A 87 -15.31 15.38 3.25
C GLN A 87 -15.89 15.03 4.63
N SER A 88 -15.72 13.79 5.09
CA SER A 88 -16.20 13.35 6.41
C SER A 88 -15.44 14.07 7.54
N ASP A 89 -16.17 14.53 8.56
CA ASP A 89 -15.55 15.06 9.79
C ASP A 89 -14.85 13.98 10.63
N SER A 90 -15.19 12.71 10.43
CA SER A 90 -14.58 11.59 11.16
C SER A 90 -13.30 11.10 10.48
N ILE A 91 -12.17 11.23 11.20
CA ILE A 91 -10.86 10.71 10.79
C ILE A 91 -10.91 9.20 10.55
N VAL A 92 -11.67 8.46 11.36
CA VAL A 92 -11.81 7.01 11.22
C VAL A 92 -12.45 6.64 9.88
N ILE A 93 -13.47 7.39 9.44
CA ILE A 93 -14.12 7.18 8.15
C ILE A 93 -13.14 7.49 7.00
N ILE A 94 -12.36 8.56 7.12
CA ILE A 94 -11.31 8.93 6.14
C ILE A 94 -10.27 7.81 6.03
N MET A 95 -9.81 7.24 7.15
CA MET A 95 -8.86 6.13 7.17
C MET A 95 -9.39 4.90 6.40
N PHE A 96 -10.64 4.49 6.66
CA PHE A 96 -11.25 3.37 5.94
C PHE A 96 -11.53 3.71 4.47
N GLY A 97 -11.79 4.99 4.15
CA GLY A 97 -11.88 5.49 2.79
C GLY A 97 -10.58 5.25 2.01
N HIS A 98 -9.44 5.66 2.57
CA HIS A 98 -8.12 5.40 1.98
C HIS A 98 -7.84 3.92 1.81
N PHE A 99 -8.15 3.11 2.82
CA PHE A 99 -7.97 1.66 2.72
C PHE A 99 -8.80 1.04 1.58
N PHE A 100 -10.05 1.47 1.42
CA PHE A 100 -10.91 0.99 0.34
C PHE A 100 -10.45 1.50 -1.03
N GLU A 101 -9.98 2.74 -1.10
CA GLU A 101 -9.37 3.31 -2.30
C GLU A 101 -8.14 2.51 -2.72
N ASP A 102 -7.27 2.12 -1.78
CA ASP A 102 -6.10 1.29 -2.07
C ASP A 102 -6.48 -0.10 -2.57
N ILE A 103 -7.50 -0.74 -1.97
CA ILE A 103 -8.03 -2.03 -2.46
C ILE A 103 -8.54 -1.88 -3.90
N CYS A 104 -9.31 -0.82 -4.16
CA CYS A 104 -9.80 -0.51 -5.50
C CYS A 104 -8.63 -0.20 -6.44
N GLY A 105 -7.58 0.46 -5.96
CA GLY A 105 -6.34 0.74 -6.67
C GLY A 105 -5.63 -0.52 -7.15
N ILE A 106 -5.57 -1.58 -6.33
CA ILE A 106 -5.01 -2.87 -6.73
C ILE A 106 -5.70 -3.42 -7.99
N ILE A 107 -7.02 -3.29 -8.06
CA ILE A 107 -7.80 -3.84 -9.18
C ILE A 107 -7.81 -2.87 -10.37
N ALA A 108 -7.97 -1.57 -10.11
CA ALA A 108 -8.22 -0.56 -11.13
C ALA A 108 -6.95 -0.05 -11.81
N THR A 109 -5.80 -0.02 -11.12
CA THR A 109 -4.55 0.57 -11.65
C THR A 109 -4.10 -0.05 -12.97
N PRO A 110 -4.19 -1.37 -13.22
CA PRO A 110 -3.90 -1.94 -14.54
C PRO A 110 -4.80 -1.40 -15.65
N PHE A 111 -6.10 -1.18 -15.37
CA PHE A 111 -7.03 -0.63 -16.35
C PHE A 111 -6.77 0.86 -16.61
N TRP A 112 -6.43 1.62 -15.57
CA TRP A 112 -6.01 3.03 -15.71
C TRP A 112 -4.72 3.15 -16.52
N PHE A 113 -3.74 2.28 -16.28
CA PHE A 113 -2.52 2.22 -17.07
C PHE A 113 -2.83 1.96 -18.55
N LEU A 114 -3.66 0.96 -18.86
CA LEU A 114 -4.04 0.67 -20.24
C LEU A 114 -4.78 1.84 -20.88
N LYS A 115 -5.74 2.45 -20.17
CA LYS A 115 -6.45 3.64 -20.63
C LYS A 115 -5.44 4.74 -20.98
N ASP A 116 -4.57 5.11 -20.04
CA ASP A 116 -3.62 6.21 -20.20
C ASP A 116 -2.57 5.92 -21.30
N LEU A 117 -2.18 4.66 -21.46
CA LEU A 117 -1.30 4.21 -22.54
C LEU A 117 -1.96 4.41 -23.90
N PHE A 118 -3.24 4.03 -24.05
CA PHE A 118 -3.97 4.16 -25.31
C PHE A 118 -4.44 5.59 -25.61
N THR A 119 -4.65 6.43 -24.59
CA THR A 119 -4.98 7.85 -24.76
C THR A 119 -3.75 8.75 -24.87
N HIS A 120 -2.54 8.19 -24.77
CA HIS A 120 -1.28 8.94 -24.74
C HIS A 120 -1.20 9.98 -23.60
N GLU A 121 -1.85 9.69 -22.48
CA GLU A 121 -1.87 10.55 -21.28
C GLU A 121 -0.83 10.11 -20.22
N LEU A 122 0.16 9.31 -20.62
CA LEU A 122 1.29 8.92 -19.78
C LEU A 122 2.28 10.08 -19.63
N GLY A 123 2.16 10.83 -18.55
CA GLY A 123 3.08 11.92 -18.22
C GLY A 123 3.17 12.22 -16.72
N GLY A 124 4.29 12.83 -16.31
CA GLY A 124 4.49 13.32 -14.95
C GLY A 124 4.44 12.23 -13.87
N TRP A 125 3.74 12.53 -12.77
CA TRP A 125 3.62 11.65 -11.60
C TRP A 125 2.90 10.33 -11.87
N LYS A 126 2.00 10.28 -12.88
CA LYS A 126 1.31 9.04 -13.26
C LYS A 126 2.27 7.91 -13.62
N THR A 127 3.33 8.21 -14.36
CA THR A 127 4.34 7.20 -14.72
C THR A 127 5.05 6.65 -13.49
N VAL A 128 5.34 7.52 -12.51
CA VAL A 128 5.96 7.12 -11.25
C VAL A 128 5.00 6.23 -10.46
N ASP A 129 3.72 6.58 -10.41
CA ASP A 129 2.68 5.79 -9.74
C ASP A 129 2.58 4.38 -10.32
N TYR A 130 2.57 4.25 -11.66
CA TYR A 130 2.54 2.94 -12.31
C TYR A 130 3.79 2.10 -12.05
N ILE A 131 4.97 2.72 -12.00
CA ILE A 131 6.22 2.03 -11.67
C ILE A 131 6.19 1.54 -10.23
N ILE A 132 5.82 2.40 -9.27
CA ILE A 132 5.72 2.03 -7.85
C ILE A 132 4.71 0.90 -7.66
N TYR A 133 3.52 1.03 -8.26
CA TYR A 133 2.50 0.00 -8.24
C TYR A 133 3.05 -1.35 -8.74
N LEU A 134 3.70 -1.36 -9.91
CA LEU A 134 4.25 -2.57 -10.50
C LEU A 134 5.32 -3.19 -9.59
N LEU A 135 6.22 -2.38 -9.02
CA LEU A 135 7.26 -2.85 -8.10
C LEU A 135 6.66 -3.50 -6.85
N ILE A 136 5.63 -2.91 -6.25
CA ILE A 136 4.98 -3.47 -5.07
C ILE A 136 4.30 -4.79 -5.43
N VAL A 137 3.52 -4.84 -6.51
CA VAL A 137 2.80 -6.06 -6.94
C VAL A 137 3.78 -7.19 -7.25
N VAL A 138 4.85 -6.91 -7.99
CA VAL A 138 5.88 -7.91 -8.30
C VAL A 138 6.59 -8.37 -7.04
N PHE A 139 6.94 -7.46 -6.13
CA PHE A 139 7.55 -7.81 -4.85
C PHE A 139 6.66 -8.73 -4.02
N VAL A 140 5.36 -8.41 -3.90
CA VAL A 140 4.38 -9.25 -3.18
C VAL A 140 4.22 -10.62 -3.86
N ALA A 141 4.12 -10.66 -5.19
CA ALA A 141 3.99 -11.92 -5.92
C ALA A 141 5.21 -12.83 -5.74
N ILE A 142 6.43 -12.29 -5.90
CA ILE A 142 7.68 -13.03 -5.69
C ILE A 142 7.77 -13.48 -4.23
N GLY A 143 7.42 -12.62 -3.27
CA GLY A 143 7.39 -12.94 -1.85
C GLY A 143 6.49 -14.14 -1.54
N ILE A 144 5.25 -14.11 -2.01
CA ILE A 144 4.29 -15.21 -1.83
C ILE A 144 4.81 -16.50 -2.46
N ILE A 145 5.28 -16.44 -3.71
CA ILE A 145 5.86 -17.60 -4.40
C ILE A 145 7.03 -18.17 -3.59
N SER A 146 7.90 -17.32 -3.06
CA SER A 146 9.06 -17.75 -2.27
C SER A 146 8.66 -18.46 -0.97
N LEU A 147 7.58 -18.02 -0.32
CA LEU A 147 7.05 -18.69 0.87
C LEU A 147 6.44 -20.06 0.54
N VAL A 148 5.73 -20.17 -0.57
CA VAL A 148 5.08 -21.43 -0.99
C VAL A 148 6.11 -22.49 -1.40
N LEU A 149 7.27 -22.07 -1.90
CA LEU A 149 8.35 -22.96 -2.36
C LEU A 149 9.34 -23.37 -1.25
N THR A 150 9.19 -22.83 -0.03
CA THR A 150 10.05 -23.15 1.13
C THR A 150 9.42 -24.24 1.98
#